data_AF-A0A257MTQ3-F1
#
_entry.id   AF-A0A257MTQ3-F1
#
_cell.length_a   1.000
_cell.length_b   1.000
_cell.length_c   1.000
_cell.angle_alpha   90.00
_cell.angle_beta   90.00
_cell.angle_gamma   90.00
#
_symmetry.space_group_name_H-M   'P 1'
#
loop_
_entity.id
_entity.type
_entity.pdbx_description
1 polymer ?
#
loop_
_entity_poly.entity_id
_entity_poly.type
_entity_poly.pdbx_seq_one_letter_code
_entity_poly.pdbx_strand_id
1 'polypeptide(L)'
;MRKIRSASIMLLLCLAWLGLAASQGMGDSRTYDQSGYQGMGTPAYGTDQAVMVMPDYLSPYDSALPQGYQMGSAMSSRLMMEPADPAGEGLLIEENKSQANQLYIQMGNRILTEGTAMLGEDYALWARVSARGGLELFDYDRLVFSQPSIAPGWYRISGAYGNCLGGHLYRFQVAGLSSNDLRVLVSPGGYPTALSLTGRVVDQSGQGLSGARVTLTNSDGGRFSTITNEGGYYALDVTAGLYTVNAQHPGYAFTPSQVQVMGGGVSAARLLVGSPFSGPSISGAGALPPVFS
;
A
#
# COMPACT_ATOMS: atom_id res chain seq x y z
N MET A 1 45.54 -23.98 -50.97
CA MET A 1 46.81 -23.40 -50.46
C MET A 1 47.11 -22.07 -51.16
N ARG A 2 47.01 -20.93 -50.46
CA ARG A 2 47.93 -19.76 -50.57
C ARG A 2 47.59 -18.74 -49.47
N LYS A 3 48.56 -17.88 -49.10
CA LYS A 3 48.61 -17.15 -47.83
C LYS A 3 48.82 -15.63 -48.02
N ILE A 4 47.99 -14.83 -47.32
CA ILE A 4 48.30 -13.64 -46.46
C ILE A 4 48.93 -12.35 -47.10
N ARG A 5 48.52 -11.19 -46.53
CA ARG A 5 49.13 -9.82 -46.41
C ARG A 5 48.44 -8.76 -47.29
N SER A 6 48.17 -7.51 -46.88
CA SER A 6 48.34 -6.72 -45.62
C SER A 6 47.21 -5.66 -45.61
N ALA A 7 46.48 -5.28 -44.56
CA ALA A 7 46.81 -4.71 -43.24
C ALA A 7 47.47 -3.30 -43.27
N SER A 8 46.72 -2.29 -42.79
CA SER A 8 47.10 -0.92 -42.38
C SER A 8 46.04 -0.35 -41.40
N ILE A 9 46.34 0.74 -40.69
CA ILE A 9 46.08 0.85 -39.23
C ILE A 9 45.82 2.29 -38.73
N MET A 10 44.75 2.50 -37.92
CA MET A 10 44.49 3.60 -36.93
C MET A 10 44.43 5.07 -37.48
N LEU A 11 44.02 6.15 -36.78
CA LEU A 11 43.68 6.54 -35.38
C LEU A 11 42.72 7.79 -35.45
N LEU A 12 41.58 7.97 -34.75
CA LEU A 12 41.25 8.30 -33.33
C LEU A 12 41.57 9.75 -32.83
N LEU A 13 40.62 10.35 -32.05
CA LEU A 13 40.69 11.58 -31.16
C LEU A 13 40.43 12.98 -31.81
N CYS A 14 39.81 14.01 -31.17
CA CYS A 14 38.86 14.13 -30.03
C CYS A 14 38.33 15.60 -29.84
N LEU A 15 37.26 15.81 -29.02
CA LEU A 15 36.81 17.06 -28.32
C LEU A 15 36.32 18.29 -29.16
N ALA A 16 35.44 19.21 -28.71
CA ALA A 16 34.37 19.23 -27.67
C ALA A 16 33.55 20.55 -27.74
N TRP A 17 32.24 20.51 -27.38
CA TRP A 17 31.37 21.60 -26.80
C TRP A 17 31.17 22.91 -27.63
N LEU A 18 30.07 23.69 -27.58
CA LEU A 18 28.98 23.93 -26.59
C LEU A 18 27.75 24.63 -27.26
N GLY A 19 26.57 24.65 -26.63
CA GLY A 19 25.46 25.59 -26.96
C GLY A 19 24.04 24.97 -27.00
N LEU A 20 23.40 24.63 -25.88
CA LEU A 20 22.46 25.46 -25.09
C LEU A 20 21.17 25.93 -25.81
N ALA A 21 20.05 25.30 -25.44
CA ALA A 21 18.76 25.96 -25.21
C ALA A 21 18.04 25.24 -24.06
N ALA A 22 17.60 25.99 -23.05
CA ALA A 22 16.99 25.43 -21.84
C ALA A 22 15.47 25.67 -21.83
N SER A 23 14.75 24.77 -21.15
CA SER A 23 13.46 25.08 -20.53
C SER A 23 13.45 24.41 -19.17
N GLN A 24 13.53 25.21 -18.10
CA GLN A 24 13.42 24.71 -16.74
C GLN A 24 11.96 24.71 -16.28
N GLY A 25 11.59 23.67 -15.54
CA GLY A 25 10.39 23.60 -14.71
C GLY A 25 10.71 22.78 -13.48
N MET A 26 11.19 23.43 -12.42
CA MET A 26 11.61 22.78 -11.18
C MET A 26 10.42 22.18 -10.42
N GLY A 27 10.65 21.03 -9.79
CA GLY A 27 9.80 20.44 -8.76
C GLY A 27 10.59 19.31 -8.09
N ASP A 28 11.01 19.52 -6.84
CA ASP A 28 12.01 18.69 -6.18
C ASP A 28 11.57 17.22 -6.03
N SER A 29 12.10 16.35 -6.89
CA SER A 29 12.23 14.94 -6.56
C SER A 29 13.27 14.80 -5.45
N ARG A 30 12.83 14.68 -4.20
CA ARG A 30 13.72 14.23 -3.12
C ARG A 30 14.24 12.85 -3.50
N THR A 31 15.50 12.79 -3.91
CA THR A 31 16.19 11.54 -4.27
C THR A 31 16.21 10.64 -3.04
N TYR A 32 15.32 9.66 -3.00
CA TYR A 32 15.30 8.66 -1.94
C TYR A 32 16.53 7.77 -2.12
N ASP A 33 17.46 7.82 -1.17
CA ASP A 33 18.73 7.11 -1.31
C ASP A 33 18.51 5.60 -1.28
N GLN A 34 18.93 4.93 -2.36
CA GLN A 34 18.80 3.50 -2.57
C GLN A 34 19.93 2.68 -1.91
N SER A 35 20.89 3.35 -1.24
CA SER A 35 22.11 2.76 -0.70
C SER A 35 21.90 1.78 0.48
N GLY A 36 20.77 1.84 1.19
CA GLY A 36 20.52 1.08 2.42
C GLY A 36 20.22 -0.43 2.26
N TYR A 37 20.11 -0.96 1.03
CA TYR A 37 19.55 -2.29 0.78
C TYR A 37 20.55 -3.45 0.57
N GLN A 38 21.86 -3.22 0.77
CA GLN A 38 22.88 -4.27 0.62
C GLN A 38 23.48 -4.72 1.97
N GLY A 39 22.83 -5.68 2.61
CA GLY A 39 23.32 -6.35 3.83
C GLY A 39 22.48 -7.59 4.16
N MET A 40 22.98 -8.78 3.83
CA MET A 40 22.25 -10.04 4.03
C MET A 40 22.39 -10.58 5.46
N GLY A 41 21.36 -11.28 5.92
CA GLY A 41 21.44 -12.19 7.06
C GLY A 41 20.31 -13.21 7.04
N THR A 42 20.61 -14.49 6.76
CA THR A 42 19.67 -15.60 6.96
C THR A 42 19.57 -15.91 8.46
N PRO A 43 18.36 -16.01 9.07
CA PRO A 43 18.24 -16.38 10.48
C PRO A 43 18.80 -17.78 10.76
N ALA A 44 19.66 -17.89 11.78
CA ALA A 44 20.14 -19.17 12.27
C ALA A 44 19.07 -19.85 13.13
N TYR A 45 18.71 -21.10 12.80
CA TYR A 45 17.80 -21.90 13.63
C TYR A 45 18.55 -22.45 14.86
N GLY A 46 18.15 -21.99 16.05
CA GLY A 46 18.60 -22.50 17.35
C GLY A 46 17.40 -22.76 18.27
N THR A 47 17.54 -23.67 19.23
CA THR A 47 16.42 -24.22 20.03
C THR A 47 16.10 -23.46 21.32
N ASP A 48 16.72 -22.31 21.56
CA ASP A 48 16.30 -21.41 22.64
C ASP A 48 15.19 -20.47 22.14
N GLN A 49 14.29 -20.07 23.04
CA GLN A 49 13.15 -19.20 22.70
C GLN A 49 13.64 -17.97 21.94
N ALA A 50 13.27 -17.89 20.66
CA ALA A 50 13.70 -16.80 19.80
C ALA A 50 13.09 -15.49 20.31
N VAL A 51 13.90 -14.73 21.05
CA VAL A 51 13.63 -13.31 21.32
C VAL A 51 13.40 -12.67 19.95
N MET A 52 12.22 -12.09 19.76
CA MET A 52 11.77 -11.50 18.51
C MET A 52 12.57 -10.21 18.26
N VAL A 53 13.82 -10.34 17.84
CA VAL A 53 14.61 -9.22 17.32
C VAL A 53 14.16 -8.98 15.89
N MET A 54 13.12 -8.17 15.75
CA MET A 54 12.87 -7.49 14.50
C MET A 54 14.04 -6.51 14.26
N PRO A 55 14.58 -6.44 13.04
CA PRO A 55 15.63 -5.46 12.75
C PRO A 55 15.12 -4.04 12.97
N ASP A 56 15.95 -3.19 13.58
CA ASP A 56 15.69 -1.78 13.93
C ASP A 56 15.55 -0.86 12.69
N TYR A 57 14.74 -1.25 11.70
CA TYR A 57 14.26 -0.34 10.68
C TYR A 57 13.35 0.69 11.35
N LEU A 58 13.42 1.96 10.91
CA LEU A 58 12.44 2.95 11.36
C LEU A 58 11.04 2.48 10.95
N SER A 59 10.28 2.01 11.93
CA SER A 59 8.87 1.70 11.75
C SER A 59 8.16 2.99 11.31
N PRO A 60 7.36 2.98 10.23
CA PRO A 60 6.58 4.14 9.84
C PRO A 60 5.47 4.45 10.86
N TYR A 61 5.24 3.55 11.82
CA TYR A 61 4.37 3.74 12.97
C TYR A 61 5.04 4.51 14.13
N ASP A 62 6.37 4.48 14.27
CA ASP A 62 7.11 5.20 15.32
C ASP A 62 7.51 6.62 14.93
N SER A 63 7.48 6.95 13.63
CA SER A 63 7.96 8.22 13.14
C SER A 63 6.96 9.35 13.42
N ALA A 64 7.32 10.23 14.36
CA ALA A 64 6.68 11.51 14.66
C ALA A 64 5.19 11.45 15.07
N LEU A 65 4.80 10.43 15.85
CA LEU A 65 3.61 10.51 16.69
C LEU A 65 3.85 11.48 17.87
N PRO A 66 2.83 12.22 18.34
CA PRO A 66 2.95 13.02 19.56
C PRO A 66 3.33 12.16 20.78
N GLN A 67 4.15 12.70 21.69
CA GLN A 67 4.51 11.97 22.92
C GLN A 67 3.25 11.56 23.70
N GLY A 68 3.13 10.26 24.00
CA GLY A 68 1.97 9.67 24.68
C GLY A 68 0.82 9.24 23.74
N TYR A 69 0.89 9.49 22.44
CA TYR A 69 -0.10 9.02 21.48
C TYR A 69 0.13 7.52 21.19
N GLN A 70 -0.54 6.66 21.94
CA GLN A 70 -0.61 5.24 21.58
C GLN A 70 -1.39 5.10 20.27
N MET A 71 -0.80 4.46 19.26
CA MET A 71 -1.57 3.96 18.12
C MET A 71 -2.65 3.03 18.66
N GLY A 72 -3.90 3.47 18.64
CA GLY A 72 -5.00 2.67 19.18
C GLY A 72 -5.05 1.30 18.50
N SER A 73 -5.41 0.27 19.26
CA SER A 73 -5.65 -1.12 18.81
C SER A 73 -6.80 -1.26 17.81
N ALA A 74 -7.29 -0.14 17.28
CA ALA A 74 -8.50 0.06 16.52
C ALA A 74 -8.25 0.62 15.12
N MET A 75 -7.06 0.39 14.55
CA MET A 75 -7.10 -0.18 13.20
C MET A 75 -7.73 -1.55 13.36
N SER A 76 -9.07 -1.63 13.33
CA SER A 76 -9.78 -2.86 12.99
C SER A 76 -9.32 -3.20 11.58
N SER A 77 -8.22 -3.92 11.51
CA SER A 77 -7.64 -4.33 10.26
C SER A 77 -8.73 -5.12 9.54
N ARG A 78 -9.07 -4.70 8.32
CA ARG A 78 -9.92 -5.50 7.43
C ARG A 78 -9.20 -6.77 6.95
N LEU A 79 -8.10 -7.14 7.62
CA LEU A 79 -7.37 -8.37 7.45
C LEU A 79 -8.30 -9.52 7.83
N MET A 80 -8.80 -10.19 6.80
CA MET A 80 -9.58 -11.42 6.94
C MET A 80 -8.72 -12.58 6.49
N MET A 81 -8.52 -13.54 7.39
CA MET A 81 -7.75 -14.76 7.15
C MET A 81 -8.71 -15.94 6.97
N GLU A 82 -8.67 -16.57 5.80
CA GLU A 82 -9.56 -17.65 5.40
C GLU A 82 -8.76 -18.86 4.87
N PRO A 83 -9.13 -20.12 5.18
CA PRO A 83 -8.50 -21.29 4.57
C PRO A 83 -8.76 -21.31 3.06
N ALA A 84 -7.70 -21.40 2.26
CA ALA A 84 -7.77 -21.39 0.80
C ALA A 84 -6.58 -22.18 0.21
N ASP A 85 -6.73 -22.76 -0.98
CA ASP A 85 -5.63 -23.47 -1.67
C ASP A 85 -5.13 -22.65 -2.87
N PRO A 86 -3.89 -22.12 -2.85
CA PRO A 86 -3.33 -21.38 -3.97
C PRO A 86 -3.35 -22.18 -5.28
N ALA A 87 -3.14 -23.50 -5.22
CA ALA A 87 -3.11 -24.34 -6.41
C ALA A 87 -4.52 -24.51 -7.01
N GLY A 88 -5.54 -24.65 -6.16
CA GLY A 88 -6.96 -24.65 -6.55
C GLY A 88 -7.41 -23.32 -7.18
N GLU A 89 -6.83 -22.20 -6.77
CA GLU A 89 -7.04 -20.87 -7.38
C GLU A 89 -6.17 -20.62 -8.64
N GLY A 90 -5.39 -21.62 -9.08
CA GLY A 90 -4.53 -21.50 -10.27
C GLY A 90 -3.26 -20.65 -10.05
N LEU A 91 -2.89 -20.39 -8.80
CA LEU A 91 -1.71 -19.59 -8.45
C LEU A 91 -0.42 -20.42 -8.53
N LEU A 92 0.60 -19.80 -9.11
CA LEU A 92 1.95 -20.32 -9.24
C LEU A 92 2.76 -19.94 -8.01
N ILE A 93 3.11 -20.93 -7.21
CA ILE A 93 4.09 -20.81 -6.12
C ILE A 93 5.47 -21.06 -6.75
N GLU A 94 6.24 -19.99 -6.93
CA GLU A 94 7.55 -20.07 -7.60
C GLU A 94 8.67 -20.51 -6.65
N GLU A 95 8.49 -20.25 -5.36
CA GLU A 95 9.46 -20.54 -4.33
C GLU A 95 9.14 -21.81 -3.55
N ASN A 96 10.10 -22.28 -2.77
CA ASN A 96 10.19 -23.65 -2.28
C ASN A 96 8.96 -24.14 -1.48
N LYS A 97 8.01 -24.77 -2.19
CA LYS A 97 6.76 -25.38 -1.66
C LYS A 97 6.95 -26.34 -0.48
N SER A 98 8.17 -26.78 -0.17
CA SER A 98 8.44 -27.63 0.99
C SER A 98 8.56 -26.84 2.30
N GLN A 99 8.97 -25.56 2.28
CA GLN A 99 9.22 -24.76 3.48
C GLN A 99 7.94 -24.45 4.25
N ALA A 100 7.93 -24.88 5.51
CA ALA A 100 6.89 -24.57 6.50
C ALA A 100 6.94 -23.09 6.90
N ASN A 101 5.80 -22.57 7.39
CA ASN A 101 5.65 -21.20 7.89
C ASN A 101 6.22 -20.17 6.91
N GLN A 102 5.50 -19.98 5.79
CA GLN A 102 5.89 -19.03 4.75
C GLN A 102 4.76 -18.04 4.50
N LEU A 103 5.12 -16.78 4.27
CA LEU A 103 4.25 -15.66 3.98
C LEU A 103 4.64 -15.07 2.62
N TYR A 104 3.63 -14.89 1.76
CA TYR A 104 3.80 -14.46 0.37
C TYR A 104 2.86 -13.29 0.06
N ILE A 105 3.23 -12.46 -0.91
CA ILE A 105 2.32 -11.52 -1.59
C ILE A 105 1.83 -12.12 -2.92
N GLN A 106 0.55 -11.90 -3.24
CA GLN A 106 -0.01 -12.29 -4.53
C GLN A 106 0.26 -11.22 -5.60
N MET A 107 0.95 -11.61 -6.67
CA MET A 107 1.26 -10.79 -7.83
C MET A 107 0.64 -11.41 -9.08
N GLY A 108 -0.58 -11.00 -9.42
CA GLY A 108 -1.36 -11.61 -10.50
C GLY A 108 -1.66 -13.08 -10.21
N ASN A 109 -1.16 -13.98 -11.06
CA ASN A 109 -1.27 -15.43 -10.89
C ASN A 109 -0.07 -16.08 -10.15
N ARG A 110 0.82 -15.29 -9.54
CA ARG A 110 1.99 -15.78 -8.78
C ARG A 110 1.84 -15.42 -7.30
N ILE A 111 2.45 -16.22 -6.42
CA ILE A 111 2.72 -15.82 -5.03
C ILE A 111 4.23 -15.86 -4.76
N LEU A 112 4.77 -14.79 -4.17
CA LEU A 112 6.20 -14.48 -4.05
C LEU A 112 6.57 -14.09 -2.62
N THR A 113 7.80 -14.34 -2.16
CA THR A 113 8.25 -13.92 -0.81
C THR A 113 8.71 -12.46 -0.74
N GLU A 114 8.75 -11.77 -1.87
CA GLU A 114 8.87 -10.32 -1.98
C GLU A 114 8.03 -9.80 -3.15
N GLY A 115 7.61 -8.53 -3.10
CA GLY A 115 6.85 -7.94 -4.19
C GLY A 115 6.54 -6.46 -4.01
N THR A 116 5.63 -5.96 -4.84
CA THR A 116 5.25 -4.54 -4.87
C THR A 116 3.74 -4.38 -4.72
N ALA A 117 3.33 -3.25 -4.13
CA ALA A 117 1.94 -2.84 -4.05
C ALA A 117 1.79 -1.43 -4.61
N MET A 118 0.56 -1.00 -4.89
CA MET A 118 0.25 0.39 -5.20
C MET A 118 -0.33 1.09 -3.97
N LEU A 119 0.05 2.35 -3.80
CA LEU A 119 -0.45 3.23 -2.76
C LEU A 119 -1.99 3.33 -2.84
N GLY A 120 -2.69 3.19 -1.71
CA GLY A 120 -4.16 3.23 -1.63
C GLY A 120 -4.92 1.97 -2.09
N GLU A 121 -4.27 1.06 -2.82
CA GLU A 121 -4.87 -0.16 -3.39
C GLU A 121 -4.73 -1.37 -2.44
N ASP A 122 -5.76 -2.22 -2.41
CA ASP A 122 -5.75 -3.49 -1.65
C ASP A 122 -4.88 -4.56 -2.36
N TYR A 123 -4.23 -5.43 -1.59
CA TYR A 123 -3.52 -6.62 -2.07
C TYR A 123 -3.79 -7.83 -1.16
N ALA A 124 -3.54 -9.03 -1.69
CA ALA A 124 -3.70 -10.28 -0.96
C ALA A 124 -2.33 -10.83 -0.51
N LEU A 125 -2.28 -11.26 0.74
CA LEU A 125 -1.18 -12.05 1.29
C LEU A 125 -1.61 -13.51 1.41
N TRP A 126 -0.64 -14.43 1.45
CA TRP A 126 -0.88 -15.86 1.56
C TRP A 126 0.05 -16.47 2.61
N ALA A 127 -0.51 -17.24 3.55
CA ALA A 127 0.23 -17.89 4.61
C ALA A 127 0.17 -19.42 4.47
N ARG A 128 1.33 -20.07 4.49
CA ARG A 128 1.48 -21.52 4.62
C ARG A 128 1.87 -21.86 6.05
N VAL A 129 0.93 -22.39 6.82
CA VAL A 129 1.06 -22.65 8.25
C VAL A 129 1.32 -24.14 8.50
N SER A 130 2.34 -24.48 9.31
CA SER A 130 2.67 -25.88 9.61
C SER A 130 2.25 -26.35 11.01
N ALA A 131 1.92 -25.44 11.92
CA ALA A 131 1.60 -25.75 13.31
C ALA A 131 0.16 -25.31 13.67
N ARG A 132 -0.46 -26.04 14.60
CA ARG A 132 -1.68 -25.58 15.28
C ARG A 132 -1.28 -24.63 16.40
N GLY A 133 -1.91 -23.47 16.47
CA GLY A 133 -1.70 -22.51 17.55
C GLY A 133 -2.43 -21.20 17.29
N GLY A 134 -2.28 -20.24 18.21
CA GLY A 134 -2.58 -18.85 17.89
C GLY A 134 -1.62 -18.34 16.83
N LEU A 135 -2.13 -17.55 15.88
CA LEU A 135 -1.33 -16.82 14.91
C LEU A 135 -1.39 -15.33 15.20
N GLU A 136 -0.24 -14.67 15.11
CA GLU A 136 -0.06 -13.23 15.22
C GLU A 136 0.70 -12.76 13.98
N LEU A 137 0.15 -11.81 13.23
CA LEU A 137 0.75 -11.20 12.05
C LEU A 137 1.14 -9.76 12.38
N PHE A 138 2.40 -9.44 12.11
CA PHE A 138 3.01 -8.15 12.36
C PHE A 138 3.38 -7.46 11.04
N ASP A 139 3.38 -6.13 11.06
CA ASP A 139 3.96 -5.23 10.04
C ASP A 139 4.99 -4.35 10.75
N TYR A 140 6.27 -4.57 10.49
CA TYR A 140 7.34 -4.21 11.42
C TYR A 140 7.02 -4.72 12.84
N ASP A 141 7.16 -3.88 13.86
CA ASP A 141 6.88 -4.14 15.27
C ASP A 141 5.37 -4.20 15.60
N ARG A 142 4.52 -3.71 14.71
CA ARG A 142 3.08 -3.55 14.97
C ARG A 142 2.32 -4.84 14.72
N LEU A 143 1.67 -5.38 15.75
CA LEU A 143 0.64 -6.41 15.58
C LEU A 143 -0.52 -5.85 14.73
N VAL A 144 -0.74 -6.40 13.53
CA VAL A 144 -1.79 -5.97 12.60
C VAL A 144 -2.96 -6.95 12.52
N PHE A 145 -2.77 -8.23 12.85
CA PHE A 145 -3.84 -9.22 12.91
C PHE A 145 -3.49 -10.34 13.89
N SER A 146 -4.48 -10.89 14.60
CA SER A 146 -4.30 -12.10 15.42
C SER A 146 -5.51 -13.01 15.36
N GLN A 147 -5.26 -14.31 15.43
CA GLN A 147 -6.28 -15.35 15.44
C GLN A 147 -5.95 -16.39 16.53
N PRO A 148 -6.78 -16.55 17.58
CA PRO A 148 -6.44 -17.36 18.76
C PRO A 148 -6.16 -18.84 18.50
N SER A 149 -6.69 -19.40 17.41
CA SER A 149 -6.35 -20.76 16.98
C SER A 149 -6.56 -20.93 15.48
N ILE A 150 -5.54 -21.45 14.80
CA ILE A 150 -5.59 -21.94 13.43
C ILE A 150 -5.06 -23.38 13.33
N ALA A 151 -5.42 -24.08 12.27
CA ALA A 151 -4.87 -25.39 11.93
C ALA A 151 -3.71 -25.27 10.91
N PRO A 152 -2.81 -26.26 10.80
CA PRO A 152 -1.89 -26.34 9.67
C PRO A 152 -2.65 -26.33 8.33
N GLY A 153 -2.15 -25.60 7.34
CA GLY A 153 -2.81 -25.43 6.05
C GLY A 153 -2.35 -24.18 5.30
N TRP A 154 -2.99 -23.93 4.16
CA TRP A 154 -2.87 -22.68 3.42
C TRP A 154 -4.02 -21.75 3.78
N TYR A 155 -3.71 -20.45 3.84
CA TYR A 155 -4.65 -19.40 4.14
C TYR A 155 -4.41 -18.20 3.24
N ARG A 156 -5.50 -17.59 2.79
CA ARG A 156 -5.51 -16.29 2.14
C ARG A 156 -5.77 -15.22 3.20
N ILE A 157 -5.05 -14.12 3.12
CA ILE A 157 -5.17 -12.96 4.00
C ILE A 157 -5.51 -11.77 3.10
N SER A 158 -6.76 -11.31 3.16
CA SER A 158 -7.30 -10.24 2.30
C SER A 158 -7.49 -8.95 3.08
N GLY A 159 -7.52 -7.80 2.39
CA GLY A 159 -7.73 -6.48 3.02
C GLY A 159 -6.46 -5.79 3.54
N ALA A 160 -5.27 -6.36 3.27
CA ALA A 160 -4.02 -5.61 3.27
C ALA A 160 -4.04 -4.58 2.14
N TYR A 161 -3.40 -3.42 2.31
CA TYR A 161 -3.41 -2.35 1.32
C TYR A 161 -2.20 -1.44 1.50
N GLY A 162 -1.82 -0.72 0.44
CA GLY A 162 -0.69 0.23 0.49
C GLY A 162 -1.05 1.48 1.28
N ASN A 163 -1.09 1.41 2.61
CA ASN A 163 -1.51 2.51 3.50
C ASN A 163 -0.43 3.59 3.69
N CYS A 164 0.82 3.32 3.33
CA CYS A 164 1.91 4.29 3.28
C CYS A 164 2.86 4.00 2.13
N LEU A 165 3.48 5.06 1.60
CA LEU A 165 4.54 4.95 0.61
C LEU A 165 5.83 4.46 1.28
N GLY A 166 6.47 3.44 0.71
CA GLY A 166 7.68 2.82 1.29
C GLY A 166 7.55 1.31 1.40
N GLY A 167 8.27 0.71 2.34
CA GLY A 167 8.20 -0.73 2.58
C GLY A 167 7.20 -1.10 3.68
N HIS A 168 6.59 -2.27 3.54
CA HIS A 168 6.09 -3.08 4.65
C HIS A 168 7.01 -4.27 4.88
N LEU A 169 7.09 -4.70 6.13
CA LEU A 169 7.86 -5.87 6.54
C LEU A 169 6.95 -6.81 7.33
N TYR A 170 6.28 -7.71 6.62
CA TYR A 170 5.34 -8.63 7.23
C TYR A 170 6.02 -9.89 7.74
N ARG A 171 5.67 -10.30 8.96
CA ARG A 171 6.03 -11.61 9.53
C ARG A 171 4.87 -12.11 10.36
N PHE A 172 4.51 -13.39 10.25
CA PHE A 172 3.63 -14.03 11.24
C PHE A 172 4.40 -14.94 12.18
N GLN A 173 3.84 -15.14 13.37
CA GLN A 173 4.23 -16.17 14.32
C GLN A 173 3.06 -17.11 14.57
N VAL A 174 3.34 -18.40 14.70
CA VAL A 174 2.35 -19.42 15.06
C VAL A 174 3.00 -20.47 15.97
N ALA A 175 2.42 -20.67 17.16
CA ALA A 175 2.96 -21.60 18.17
C ALA A 175 4.48 -21.43 18.46
N GLY A 176 4.98 -20.18 18.46
CA GLY A 176 6.39 -19.86 18.67
C GLY A 176 7.29 -20.01 17.44
N LEU A 177 6.76 -20.43 16.28
CA LEU A 177 7.48 -20.50 15.02
C LEU A 177 7.21 -19.23 14.18
N SER A 178 8.26 -18.56 13.72
CA SER A 178 8.15 -17.41 12.80
C SER A 178 8.05 -17.85 11.33
N SER A 179 7.44 -16.99 10.50
CA SER A 179 7.57 -17.05 9.04
C SER A 179 8.89 -16.45 8.54
N ASN A 180 9.11 -16.49 7.23
CA ASN A 180 10.01 -15.55 6.55
C ASN A 180 9.56 -14.09 6.76
N ASP A 181 10.48 -13.17 6.49
CA ASP A 181 10.16 -11.76 6.29
C ASP A 181 9.66 -11.55 4.88
N LEU A 182 8.39 -11.18 4.74
CA LEU A 182 7.81 -10.74 3.48
C LEU A 182 8.00 -9.23 3.31
N ARG A 183 8.73 -8.84 2.28
CA ARG A 183 8.92 -7.43 1.89
C ARG A 183 7.89 -7.02 0.84
N VAL A 184 7.12 -5.98 1.11
CA VAL A 184 6.20 -5.37 0.14
C VAL A 184 6.56 -3.91 -0.07
N LEU A 185 7.02 -3.55 -1.26
CA LEU A 185 7.35 -2.17 -1.62
C LEU A 185 6.13 -1.46 -2.23
N VAL A 186 5.52 -0.55 -1.48
CA VAL A 186 4.42 0.30 -1.93
C VAL A 186 4.97 1.41 -2.82
N SER A 187 4.60 1.36 -4.09
CA SER A 187 4.93 2.36 -5.12
C SER A 187 3.82 3.41 -5.27
N PRO A 188 4.12 4.64 -5.74
CA PRO A 188 3.11 5.70 -5.85
C PRO A 188 1.90 5.37 -6.73
N GLY A 189 2.03 4.51 -7.76
CA GLY A 189 0.90 4.10 -8.60
C GLY A 189 0.15 5.24 -9.33
N GLY A 190 0.77 6.41 -9.48
CA GLY A 190 0.14 7.62 -10.01
C GLY A 190 -0.60 8.48 -8.98
N TYR A 191 -0.67 8.07 -7.71
CA TYR A 191 -1.19 8.90 -6.63
C TYR A 191 -0.25 10.09 -6.37
N PRO A 192 -0.78 11.30 -6.06
CA PRO A 192 0.04 12.44 -5.67
C PRO A 192 0.78 12.20 -4.34
N THR A 193 2.10 12.33 -4.32
CA THR A 193 2.95 12.10 -3.13
C THR A 193 3.61 13.37 -2.58
N ALA A 194 3.06 14.54 -2.90
CA ALA A 194 3.62 15.83 -2.47
C ALA A 194 3.20 16.26 -1.04
N LEU A 195 2.11 15.69 -0.51
CA LEU A 195 1.53 16.03 0.79
C LEU A 195 1.41 14.77 1.67
N SER A 196 1.19 14.93 2.97
CA SER A 196 1.21 13.83 3.95
C SER A 196 0.10 12.78 3.79
N LEU A 197 -1.04 13.13 3.17
CA LEU A 197 -2.10 12.18 2.84
C LEU A 197 -2.51 12.27 1.37
N THR A 198 -2.68 11.11 0.75
CA THR A 198 -3.28 10.94 -0.58
C THR A 198 -4.44 9.95 -0.58
N GLY A 199 -5.20 9.92 -1.67
CA GLY A 199 -6.25 8.94 -1.91
C GLY A 199 -6.93 9.14 -3.25
N ARG A 200 -7.92 8.29 -3.54
CA ARG A 200 -8.66 8.30 -4.79
C ARG A 200 -10.14 7.99 -4.55
N VAL A 201 -11.01 8.60 -5.36
CA VAL A 201 -12.46 8.40 -5.39
C VAL A 201 -12.84 7.90 -6.78
N VAL A 202 -13.60 6.82 -6.85
CA VAL A 202 -14.00 6.17 -8.10
C VAL A 202 -15.45 5.71 -8.06
N ASP A 203 -16.02 5.38 -9.21
CA ASP A 203 -17.25 4.60 -9.30
C ASP A 203 -16.99 3.07 -9.20
N GLN A 204 -18.07 2.28 -9.26
CA GLN A 204 -18.02 0.81 -9.25
C GLN A 204 -17.27 0.19 -10.45
N SER A 205 -16.98 0.96 -11.50
CA SER A 205 -16.18 0.52 -12.67
C SER A 205 -14.71 0.93 -12.58
N GLY A 206 -14.29 1.61 -11.50
CA GLY A 206 -12.93 2.09 -11.29
C GLY A 206 -12.60 3.42 -11.99
N GLN A 207 -13.60 4.06 -12.62
CA GLN A 207 -13.43 5.37 -13.25
C GLN A 207 -13.33 6.46 -12.18
N GLY A 208 -12.42 7.42 -12.41
CA GLY A 208 -12.18 8.51 -11.47
C GLY A 208 -13.38 9.45 -11.35
N LEU A 209 -13.85 9.70 -10.13
CA LEU A 209 -14.91 10.68 -9.88
C LEU A 209 -14.30 12.05 -9.60
N SER A 210 -14.20 12.87 -10.64
CA SER A 210 -13.75 14.27 -10.57
C SER A 210 -14.75 15.17 -9.86
N GLY A 211 -14.28 16.18 -9.12
CA GLY A 211 -15.18 17.11 -8.43
C GLY A 211 -15.83 16.56 -7.14
N ALA A 212 -15.47 15.35 -6.71
CA ALA A 212 -15.91 14.79 -5.44
C ALA A 212 -15.27 15.56 -4.27
N ARG A 213 -16.10 16.05 -3.35
CA ARG A 213 -15.63 16.69 -2.12
C ARG A 213 -15.23 15.62 -1.11
N VAL A 214 -13.94 15.55 -0.81
CA VAL A 214 -13.41 14.69 0.26
C VAL A 214 -13.29 15.51 1.54
N THR A 215 -13.76 14.96 2.65
CA THR A 215 -13.67 15.55 3.99
C THR A 215 -12.97 14.59 4.93
N LEU A 216 -12.01 15.11 5.70
CA LEU A 216 -11.40 14.43 6.83
C LEU A 216 -11.91 15.01 8.14
N THR A 217 -12.11 14.16 9.14
CA THR A 217 -12.41 14.53 10.53
C THR A 217 -11.61 13.67 11.51
N ASN A 218 -10.91 14.29 12.46
CA ASN A 218 -10.30 13.59 13.60
C ASN A 218 -11.22 13.64 14.84
N SER A 219 -10.81 12.96 15.92
CA SER A 219 -11.53 12.96 17.21
C SER A 219 -11.67 14.34 17.85
N ASP A 220 -10.72 15.23 17.54
CA ASP A 220 -10.52 16.50 18.26
C ASP A 220 -11.30 17.65 17.60
N GLY A 221 -12.19 17.33 16.64
CA GLY A 221 -13.01 18.28 15.89
C GLY A 221 -12.30 18.95 14.71
N GLY A 222 -11.03 18.63 14.46
CA GLY A 222 -10.28 19.07 13.29
C GLY A 222 -10.89 18.53 12.01
N ARG A 223 -11.22 19.45 11.09
CA ARG A 223 -11.91 19.14 9.83
C ARG A 223 -11.20 19.76 8.63
N PHE A 224 -10.83 18.92 7.68
CA PHE A 224 -10.12 19.30 6.46
C PHE A 224 -10.94 18.87 5.24
N SER A 225 -10.83 19.56 4.10
CA SER A 225 -11.51 19.13 2.88
C SER A 225 -10.78 19.54 1.62
N THR A 226 -10.90 18.71 0.59
CA THR A 226 -10.33 18.92 -0.75
C THR A 226 -11.33 18.45 -1.82
N ILE A 227 -10.98 18.64 -3.09
CA ILE A 227 -11.78 18.23 -4.25
C ILE A 227 -10.89 17.35 -5.14
N THR A 228 -11.46 16.27 -5.67
CA THR A 228 -10.74 15.36 -6.56
C THR A 228 -10.49 15.97 -7.95
N ASN A 229 -9.35 15.61 -8.54
CA ASN A 229 -9.01 15.93 -9.92
C ASN A 229 -9.72 15.02 -10.94
N GLU A 230 -9.45 15.22 -12.24
CA GLU A 230 -10.04 14.44 -13.34
C GLU A 230 -9.89 12.91 -13.19
N GLY A 231 -8.77 12.43 -12.63
CA GLY A 231 -8.53 11.00 -12.38
C GLY A 231 -9.16 10.46 -11.09
N GLY A 232 -9.90 11.29 -10.36
CA GLY A 232 -10.48 10.98 -9.05
C GLY A 232 -9.48 11.09 -7.88
N TYR A 233 -8.25 11.53 -8.11
CA TYR A 233 -7.21 11.61 -7.07
C TYR A 233 -7.36 12.87 -6.24
N TYR A 234 -6.96 12.78 -4.98
CA TYR A 234 -6.85 13.91 -4.07
C TYR A 234 -5.60 13.78 -3.17
N ALA A 235 -5.16 14.91 -2.63
CA ALA A 235 -4.18 14.96 -1.56
C ALA A 235 -4.51 16.10 -0.60
N LEU A 236 -4.06 15.96 0.65
CA LEU A 236 -4.20 16.92 1.74
C LEU A 236 -2.94 16.89 2.60
N ASP A 237 -2.56 18.05 3.12
CA ASP A 237 -1.54 18.13 4.16
C ASP A 237 -2.23 18.21 5.53
N VAL A 238 -2.01 17.18 6.33
CA VAL A 238 -2.57 17.00 7.68
C VAL A 238 -1.52 16.40 8.60
N THR A 239 -1.58 16.72 9.89
CA THR A 239 -0.68 16.14 10.90
C THR A 239 -0.97 14.66 11.11
N ALA A 240 0.05 13.90 11.54
CA ALA A 240 -0.09 12.49 11.92
C ALA A 240 -1.23 12.29 12.93
N GLY A 241 -1.99 11.21 12.77
CA GLY A 241 -3.20 10.95 13.54
C GLY A 241 -4.23 10.10 12.81
N LEU A 242 -5.25 9.64 13.53
CA LEU A 242 -6.36 8.87 12.98
C LEU A 242 -7.46 9.79 12.46
N TYR A 243 -7.88 9.61 11.21
CA TYR A 243 -8.96 10.37 10.57
C TYR A 243 -10.04 9.45 10.03
N THR A 244 -11.29 9.90 10.13
CA THR A 244 -12.38 9.40 9.30
C THR A 244 -12.41 10.20 8.00
N VAL A 245 -12.42 9.49 6.87
CA VAL A 245 -12.48 10.05 5.52
C VAL A 245 -13.87 9.81 4.95
N ASN A 246 -14.49 10.85 4.38
CA ASN A 246 -15.77 10.77 3.71
C ASN A 246 -15.73 11.48 2.35
N ALA A 247 -16.41 10.93 1.35
CA ALA A 247 -16.59 11.54 0.03
C ALA A 247 -18.04 11.94 -0.23
N GLN A 248 -18.23 13.01 -0.99
CA GLN A 248 -19.54 13.49 -1.46
C GLN A 248 -19.43 13.87 -2.94
N HIS A 249 -20.30 13.30 -3.78
CA HIS A 249 -20.39 13.62 -5.20
C HIS A 249 -21.85 13.53 -5.65
N PRO A 250 -22.38 14.47 -6.47
CA PRO A 250 -23.72 14.36 -7.02
C PRO A 250 -23.92 13.02 -7.77
N GLY A 251 -25.02 12.32 -7.52
CA GLY A 251 -25.27 11.01 -8.15
C GLY A 251 -24.69 9.79 -7.43
N TYR A 252 -23.81 9.94 -6.44
CA TYR A 252 -23.14 8.81 -5.76
C TYR A 252 -23.23 8.86 -4.22
N ALA A 253 -23.41 7.68 -3.63
CA ALA A 253 -23.27 7.42 -2.20
C ALA A 253 -21.93 6.73 -1.91
N PHE A 254 -21.29 7.09 -0.78
CA PHE A 254 -20.02 6.52 -0.33
C PHE A 254 -20.16 6.00 1.10
N THR A 255 -19.39 4.96 1.43
CA THR A 255 -19.18 4.55 2.82
C THR A 255 -17.92 5.24 3.37
N PRO A 256 -17.98 5.92 4.53
CA PRO A 256 -16.79 6.48 5.16
C PRO A 256 -15.73 5.39 5.45
N SER A 257 -14.46 5.77 5.36
CA SER A 257 -13.32 4.92 5.71
C SER A 257 -12.49 5.57 6.83
N GLN A 258 -11.59 4.80 7.43
CA GLN A 258 -10.59 5.32 8.38
C GLN A 258 -9.21 5.24 7.74
N VAL A 259 -8.39 6.26 8.01
CA VAL A 259 -6.98 6.30 7.62
C VAL A 259 -6.13 6.72 8.81
N GLN A 260 -5.02 6.01 9.01
CA GLN A 260 -3.96 6.43 9.91
C GLN A 260 -2.96 7.25 9.09
N VAL A 261 -2.82 8.54 9.38
CA VAL A 261 -1.74 9.36 8.84
C VAL A 261 -0.50 9.17 9.71
N MET A 262 0.60 8.83 9.08
CA MET A 262 1.92 8.60 9.69
C MET A 262 2.75 9.88 9.61
N GLY A 263 3.66 10.08 10.55
CA GLY A 263 4.56 11.23 10.53
C GLY A 263 5.74 11.00 9.57
N GLY A 264 6.19 12.06 8.89
CA GLY A 264 7.40 12.02 8.04
C GLY A 264 7.28 11.25 6.71
N GLY A 265 6.15 10.60 6.43
CA GLY A 265 5.88 9.87 5.19
C GLY A 265 4.62 10.34 4.44
N VAL A 266 4.29 9.64 3.36
CA VAL A 266 3.03 9.81 2.62
C VAL A 266 2.12 8.64 2.97
N SER A 267 1.00 8.92 3.65
CA SER A 267 -0.05 7.95 3.92
C SER A 267 -1.12 7.95 2.84
N ALA A 268 -1.87 6.87 2.75
CA ALA A 268 -2.95 6.71 1.79
C ALA A 268 -4.23 6.23 2.45
N ALA A 269 -5.34 6.89 2.13
CA ALA A 269 -6.66 6.35 2.40
C ALA A 269 -6.97 5.23 1.39
N ARG A 270 -7.73 4.21 1.84
CA ARG A 270 -8.32 3.23 0.92
C ARG A 270 -9.20 3.93 -0.13
N LEU A 271 -9.23 3.36 -1.32
CA LEU A 271 -10.09 3.74 -2.43
C LEU A 271 -11.56 3.95 -1.99
N LEU A 272 -12.10 5.14 -2.26
CA LEU A 272 -13.49 5.49 -1.95
C LEU A 272 -14.37 5.18 -3.15
N VAL A 273 -15.05 4.03 -3.12
CA VAL A 273 -15.92 3.56 -4.20
C VAL A 273 -17.34 4.11 -4.02
N GLY A 274 -17.79 4.90 -4.98
CA GLY A 274 -19.11 5.48 -5.07
C GLY A 274 -20.10 4.51 -5.71
N SER A 275 -21.22 4.26 -5.04
CA SER A 275 -22.35 3.53 -5.63
C SER A 275 -23.39 4.55 -6.15
N PRO A 276 -23.91 4.39 -7.37
CA PRO A 276 -24.87 5.35 -7.92
C PRO A 276 -26.18 5.34 -7.12
N PHE A 277 -26.83 6.51 -7.00
CA PHE A 277 -28.13 6.59 -6.33
C PHE A 277 -29.20 5.81 -7.12
N SER A 278 -29.73 4.75 -6.52
CA SER A 278 -30.85 3.95 -7.04
C SER A 278 -32.24 4.52 -6.65
N GLY A 279 -32.33 5.85 -6.48
CA GLY A 279 -33.59 6.56 -6.31
C GLY A 279 -34.21 6.92 -7.67
N PRO A 280 -35.53 7.17 -7.75
CA PRO A 280 -36.13 7.66 -8.99
C PRO A 280 -35.48 8.98 -9.40
N SER A 281 -34.98 9.03 -10.64
CA SER A 281 -34.51 10.28 -11.23
C SER A 281 -35.66 11.30 -11.23
N ILE A 282 -35.49 12.43 -10.55
CA ILE A 282 -36.44 13.55 -10.58
C ILE A 282 -36.27 14.27 -11.92
N SER A 283 -36.62 13.59 -13.02
CA SER A 283 -36.96 14.24 -14.30
C SER A 283 -38.35 14.85 -14.14
N GLY A 284 -38.38 15.96 -13.41
CA GLY A 284 -39.59 16.56 -12.89
C GLY A 284 -39.45 18.07 -12.85
N ALA A 285 -39.41 18.69 -14.03
CA ALA A 285 -39.69 20.12 -14.19
C ALA A 285 -41.18 20.36 -13.87
N GLY A 286 -41.54 20.27 -12.60
CA GLY A 286 -42.86 20.66 -12.10
C GLY A 286 -43.03 22.16 -12.30
N ALA A 287 -43.96 22.54 -13.16
CA ALA A 287 -44.27 23.94 -13.40
C ALA A 287 -44.64 24.63 -12.07
N LEU A 288 -44.13 25.85 -11.87
CA LEU A 288 -44.55 26.71 -10.77
C LEU A 288 -46.08 26.89 -10.85
N PRO A 289 -46.84 26.73 -9.75
CA PRO A 289 -48.25 27.07 -9.75
C PRO A 289 -48.41 28.57 -10.03
N PRO A 290 -49.47 28.99 -10.74
CA PRO A 290 -49.67 30.40 -11.06
C PRO A 290 -49.82 31.23 -9.79
N VAL A 291 -49.12 32.37 -9.76
CA VAL A 291 -49.31 33.40 -8.74
C VAL A 291 -50.72 33.98 -8.93
N PHE A 292 -51.60 33.76 -7.96
CA PHE A 292 -52.83 34.52 -7.85
C PHE A 292 -52.53 35.85 -7.16
N SER A 293 -52.82 36.94 -7.87
CA SER A 293 -52.80 38.33 -7.42
C SER A 293 -53.99 38.68 -6.54
#